data_AF-A0A965LES9-F1
#
_entry.id   AF-A0A965LES9-F1
#
_cell.length_a   1.000
_cell.length_b   1.000
_cell.length_c   1.000
_cell.angle_alpha   90.00
_cell.angle_beta   90.00
_cell.angle_gamma   90.00
#
_symmetry.space_group_name_H-M   'P 1'
#
loop_
_entity.id
_entity.type
_entity.pdbx_description
1 polymer ?
#
loop_
_entity_poly.entity_id
_entity_poly.type
_entity_poly.pdbx_seq_one_letter_code
_entity_poly.pdbx_strand_id
1 'polypeptide(L)'
;MHDIIKNGENYIIIAEAFYPDYKYNNYSPFGGSMMIGGLGGFYSPYWNMMNPYRWGYGNYGMYSPFSSYYSPWGYRGYNSYGNQQQFDGWIYTHAVIAELDKDGKLLWDHCIDLNDSKESKLIQKIKASVVSNTVYLSYHQNDQIITKSISNNGKDEALRIQEIIPEDKLDKVRRTVKSEINYWYGPYFIADGYQTITNQEEGRRNVFFLNKIQINP
;
A
#
# COMPACT_ATOMS: atom_id res chain seq x y z
N MET A 1 -0.03 4.87 14.74
CA MET A 1 -1.11 5.79 15.13
C MET A 1 -1.02 7.00 14.21
N HIS A 2 -2.07 7.30 13.46
CA HIS A 2 -2.07 8.42 12.51
C HIS A 2 -3.21 9.42 12.72
N ASP A 3 -4.22 9.09 13.55
CA ASP A 3 -5.34 9.98 13.83
C ASP A 3 -5.87 9.79 15.26
N ILE A 4 -6.40 10.86 15.86
CA ILE A 4 -7.06 10.88 17.17
C ILE A 4 -8.26 11.82 17.09
N ILE A 5 -9.45 11.27 17.32
CA ILE A 5 -10.73 11.99 17.24
C ILE A 5 -11.35 12.07 18.63
N LYS A 6 -11.73 13.27 19.06
CA LYS A 6 -12.45 13.47 20.33
C LYS A 6 -13.92 13.02 20.17
N ASN A 7 -14.39 12.17 21.06
CA ASN A 7 -15.78 11.70 21.12
C ASN A 7 -16.36 11.97 22.53
N GLY A 8 -16.97 13.14 22.74
CA GLY A 8 -17.39 13.55 24.07
C GLY A 8 -16.20 13.72 25.03
N GLU A 9 -16.15 12.93 26.10
CA GLU A 9 -15.02 12.86 27.04
C GLU A 9 -13.96 11.81 26.63
N ASN A 10 -14.28 10.95 25.67
CA ASN A 10 -13.43 9.86 25.22
C ASN A 10 -12.61 10.25 23.98
N TYR A 11 -11.69 9.37 23.61
CA TYR A 11 -10.83 9.52 22.44
C TYR A 11 -10.86 8.26 21.58
N ILE A 12 -11.15 8.44 20.29
CA ILE A 12 -10.99 7.40 19.29
C ILE A 12 -9.62 7.54 18.67
N ILE A 13 -8.88 6.44 18.65
CA ILE A 13 -7.51 6.37 18.14
C ILE A 13 -7.48 5.42 16.95
N ILE A 14 -6.77 5.82 15.90
CA ILE A 14 -6.64 5.03 14.68
C ILE A 14 -5.16 4.84 14.36
N ALA A 15 -4.79 3.59 14.09
CA ALA A 15 -3.45 3.20 13.73
C ALA A 15 -3.47 2.22 12.56
N GLU A 16 -2.46 2.31 11.71
CA GLU A 16 -2.26 1.41 10.58
C GLU A 16 -0.90 0.74 10.72
N ALA A 17 -0.84 -0.55 10.41
CA ALA A 17 0.38 -1.34 10.40
C ALA A 17 0.83 -1.58 8.95
N PHE A 18 2.05 -1.15 8.64
CA PHE A 18 2.63 -1.25 7.31
C PHE A 18 4.14 -1.54 7.37
N TYR A 19 4.67 -2.12 6.29
CA TYR A 19 6.11 -2.35 6.12
C TYR A 19 6.55 -2.05 4.68
N PRO A 20 7.81 -1.65 4.46
CA PRO A 20 8.31 -1.37 3.12
C PRO A 20 8.55 -2.67 2.34
N ASP A 21 8.18 -2.68 1.07
CA ASP A 21 8.49 -3.75 0.13
C ASP A 21 9.56 -3.32 -0.85
N TYR A 22 10.38 -4.29 -1.27
CA TYR A 22 11.51 -4.06 -2.14
C TYR A 22 11.58 -5.13 -3.22
N LYS A 23 11.81 -4.68 -4.46
CA LYS A 23 12.10 -5.55 -5.58
C LYS A 23 13.60 -5.69 -5.78
N TYR A 24 14.03 -6.88 -6.16
CA TYR A 24 15.40 -7.15 -6.56
C TYR A 24 15.44 -7.25 -8.07
N ASN A 25 16.15 -6.30 -8.69
CA ASN A 25 16.45 -6.39 -10.11
C ASN A 25 17.84 -7.02 -10.27
N ASN A 26 17.86 -8.30 -10.60
CA ASN A 26 19.08 -8.99 -11.00
C ASN A 26 19.40 -8.61 -12.45
N TYR A 27 20.26 -7.60 -12.62
CA TYR A 27 20.85 -7.34 -13.92
C TYR A 27 21.90 -8.40 -14.21
N SER A 28 21.51 -9.46 -14.92
CA SER A 28 22.47 -10.36 -15.55
C SER A 28 23.29 -9.55 -16.58
N PRO A 29 24.63 -9.64 -16.59
CA PRO A 29 25.46 -9.00 -17.62
C PRO A 29 25.20 -9.55 -19.02
N PHE A 30 24.45 -10.65 -19.13
CA PHE A 30 23.89 -11.18 -20.38
C PHE A 30 22.40 -10.90 -20.38
N GLY A 31 22.02 -9.70 -20.85
CA GLY A 31 20.62 -9.32 -21.05
C GLY A 31 20.00 -10.12 -22.19
N GLY A 32 18.83 -10.72 -21.94
CA GLY A 32 18.00 -11.29 -23.00
C GLY A 32 17.39 -12.63 -22.62
N SER A 33 16.06 -12.65 -22.66
CA SER A 33 15.17 -13.80 -22.73
C SER A 33 15.87 -15.12 -23.11
N MET A 34 16.00 -16.05 -22.16
CA MET A 34 16.25 -17.45 -22.48
C MET A 34 14.96 -18.04 -23.07
N MET A 35 14.65 -17.64 -24.30
CA MET A 35 13.85 -18.48 -25.17
C MET A 35 14.62 -19.79 -25.35
N ILE A 36 13.90 -20.87 -25.10
CA ILE A 36 14.20 -22.25 -25.47
C ILE A 36 15.16 -22.37 -26.67
N GLY A 37 16.24 -23.13 -26.49
CA GLY A 37 17.06 -23.66 -27.58
C GLY A 37 18.26 -22.80 -27.99
N GLY A 38 19.40 -22.99 -27.33
CA GLY A 38 20.66 -22.39 -27.76
C GLY A 38 21.86 -22.96 -27.01
N LEU A 39 22.36 -24.10 -27.49
CA LEU A 39 23.64 -24.70 -27.07
C LEU A 39 24.79 -23.71 -27.31
N GLY A 40 25.42 -23.20 -26.24
CA GLY A 40 26.65 -22.42 -26.38
C GLY A 40 27.10 -21.75 -25.08
N GLY A 41 27.99 -22.41 -24.33
CA GLY A 41 28.57 -21.80 -23.12
C GLY A 41 29.28 -22.75 -22.16
N PHE A 42 29.43 -24.04 -22.47
CA PHE A 42 30.24 -24.97 -21.70
C PHE A 42 31.72 -24.94 -22.12
N TYR A 43 32.44 -23.82 -22.00
CA TYR A 43 33.92 -23.88 -22.09
C TYR A 43 34.59 -22.71 -21.38
N SER A 44 35.16 -22.96 -20.19
CA SER A 44 36.55 -22.57 -19.90
C SER A 44 37.05 -23.25 -18.61
N PRO A 45 37.84 -24.34 -18.72
CA PRO A 45 38.43 -25.01 -17.56
C PRO A 45 39.69 -24.31 -17.01
N TYR A 46 40.05 -23.14 -17.57
CA TYR A 46 41.30 -22.43 -17.23
C TYR A 46 41.18 -21.40 -16.10
N TRP A 47 39.98 -21.12 -15.59
CA TRP A 47 39.77 -20.15 -14.50
C TRP A 47 39.88 -20.74 -13.09
N ASN A 48 39.90 -22.06 -12.95
CA ASN A 48 39.89 -22.73 -11.63
C ASN A 48 41.27 -23.21 -11.16
N MET A 49 42.36 -22.98 -11.92
CA MET A 49 43.64 -23.65 -11.66
C MET A 49 44.77 -22.75 -11.16
N MET A 50 44.54 -21.46 -10.90
CA MET A 50 45.61 -20.53 -10.49
C MET A 50 45.17 -19.54 -9.42
N ASN A 51 44.97 -19.98 -8.16
CA ASN A 51 45.37 -19.19 -6.97
C ASN A 51 45.22 -19.97 -5.65
N PRO A 52 46.30 -20.46 -5.01
CA PRO A 52 46.23 -21.16 -3.72
C PRO A 52 46.24 -20.24 -2.48
N TYR A 53 46.06 -18.92 -2.62
CA TYR A 53 46.06 -17.99 -1.47
C TYR A 53 44.89 -16.97 -1.46
N ARG A 54 43.64 -17.45 -1.45
CA ARG A 54 42.50 -16.62 -0.99
C ARG A 54 42.11 -16.98 0.45
N TRP A 55 42.93 -16.55 1.39
CA TRP A 55 42.56 -16.39 2.80
C TRP A 55 42.24 -14.90 3.04
N GLY A 56 41.05 -14.59 3.52
CA GLY A 56 40.71 -13.29 4.11
C GLY A 56 39.69 -12.45 3.33
N TYR A 57 38.87 -11.74 4.12
CA TYR A 57 37.67 -10.95 3.81
C TYR A 57 36.41 -11.80 3.58
N GLY A 58 35.54 -12.02 4.56
CA GLY A 58 35.31 -11.30 5.80
C GLY A 58 33.79 -11.28 6.01
N ASN A 59 33.33 -12.06 6.99
CA ASN A 59 31.99 -11.90 7.55
C ASN A 59 31.84 -10.46 8.04
N TYR A 60 30.95 -9.68 7.42
CA TYR A 60 30.51 -8.41 7.98
C TYR A 60 29.01 -8.21 7.78
N GLY A 61 28.27 -8.42 8.87
CA GLY A 61 27.19 -7.54 9.31
C GLY A 61 25.89 -7.54 8.50
N MET A 62 25.10 -8.61 8.60
CA MET A 62 23.64 -8.42 8.60
C MET A 62 23.31 -7.58 9.85
N TYR A 63 22.54 -6.50 9.70
CA TYR A 63 22.14 -5.55 10.75
C TYR A 63 23.19 -4.50 11.16
N SER A 64 23.40 -3.51 10.29
CA SER A 64 23.78 -2.16 10.75
C SER A 64 23.12 -1.09 9.87
N PRO A 65 22.31 -0.17 10.45
CA PRO A 65 21.72 0.94 9.71
C PRO A 65 22.74 2.02 9.31
N PHE A 66 24.02 1.83 9.63
CA PHE A 66 25.13 2.72 9.28
C PHE A 66 26.10 2.10 8.25
N SER A 67 25.73 1.00 7.60
CA SER A 67 26.53 0.43 6.52
C SER A 67 26.52 1.36 5.30
N SER A 68 27.71 1.70 4.80
CA SER A 68 27.98 2.59 3.67
C SER A 68 27.36 2.16 2.32
N TYR A 69 26.67 1.02 2.29
CA TYR A 69 25.82 0.61 1.17
C TYR A 69 24.52 1.43 1.04
N TYR A 70 24.11 2.16 2.09
CA TYR A 70 22.86 2.95 2.13
C TYR A 70 23.06 4.47 1.93
N SER A 71 24.23 4.94 1.48
CA SER A 71 24.41 6.37 1.21
C SER A 71 23.95 6.73 -0.21
N PRO A 72 23.00 7.67 -0.39
CA PRO A 72 22.62 8.18 -1.71
C PRO A 72 23.75 8.93 -2.43
N TRP A 73 24.87 9.21 -1.73
CA TRP A 73 25.98 10.05 -2.19
C TRP A 73 27.35 9.36 -2.07
N GLY A 74 27.39 8.03 -1.92
CA GLY A 74 28.63 7.25 -1.86
C GLY A 74 29.21 6.93 -3.25
N TYR A 75 30.47 7.27 -3.45
CA TYR A 75 31.30 7.02 -4.64
C TYR A 75 31.03 5.64 -5.29
N ARG A 76 30.40 5.65 -6.48
CA ARG A 76 30.19 4.44 -7.29
C ARG A 76 31.44 4.13 -8.09
N GLY A 77 32.23 3.16 -7.61
CA GLY A 77 33.27 2.52 -8.42
C GLY A 77 32.65 1.87 -9.66
N TYR A 78 33.26 2.09 -10.82
CA TYR A 78 32.90 1.48 -12.10
C TYR A 78 32.76 -0.05 -11.96
N ASN A 79 31.65 -0.59 -12.47
CA ASN A 79 31.34 -2.03 -12.59
C ASN A 79 30.98 -2.81 -11.31
N SER A 80 30.03 -2.31 -10.52
CA SER A 80 29.25 -3.17 -9.62
C SER A 80 27.87 -3.44 -10.21
N TYR A 81 27.74 -4.54 -10.98
CA TYR A 81 26.45 -5.16 -11.30
C TYR A 81 25.93 -5.90 -10.05
N GLY A 82 25.81 -5.18 -8.94
CA GLY A 82 25.24 -5.70 -7.70
C GLY A 82 23.72 -5.75 -7.81
N ASN A 83 23.12 -6.76 -7.18
CA ASN A 83 21.67 -6.85 -6.99
C ASN A 83 21.18 -5.53 -6.40
N GLN A 84 20.49 -4.72 -7.21
CA GLN A 84 19.94 -3.46 -6.74
C GLN A 84 18.58 -3.75 -6.13
N GLN A 85 18.53 -3.69 -4.80
CA GLN A 85 17.28 -3.62 -4.06
C GLN A 85 16.65 -2.24 -4.35
N GLN A 86 15.51 -2.23 -5.02
CA GLN A 86 14.76 -1.03 -5.34
C GLN A 86 13.49 -1.01 -4.51
N PHE A 87 13.23 0.11 -3.82
CA PHE A 87 11.99 0.32 -3.09
C PHE A 87 10.78 0.22 -4.03
N ASP A 88 9.80 -0.61 -3.66
CA ASP A 88 8.62 -0.92 -4.49
C ASP A 88 7.29 -0.45 -3.88
N GLY A 89 7.28 -0.03 -2.61
CA GLY A 89 6.11 0.54 -1.96
C GLY A 89 5.98 0.18 -0.49
N TRP A 90 4.81 0.45 0.07
CA TRP A 90 4.41 0.13 1.43
C TRP A 90 3.27 -0.88 1.38
N ILE A 91 3.40 -2.00 2.09
CA ILE A 91 2.35 -3.01 2.23
C ILE A 91 1.62 -2.75 3.54
N TYR A 92 0.31 -2.53 3.45
CA TYR A 92 -0.57 -2.32 4.60
C TYR A 92 -1.26 -3.63 4.98
N THR A 93 -1.04 -4.06 6.21
CA THR A 93 -1.54 -5.35 6.72
C THR A 93 -2.90 -5.16 7.37
N HIS A 94 -2.94 -4.41 8.47
CA HIS A 94 -4.14 -4.20 9.26
C HIS A 94 -4.20 -2.76 9.77
N ALA A 95 -5.40 -2.33 10.11
CA ALA A 95 -5.62 -1.13 10.91
C ALA A 95 -6.29 -1.49 12.22
N VAL A 96 -5.98 -0.73 13.25
CA VAL A 96 -6.56 -0.86 14.58
C VAL A 96 -7.26 0.44 14.91
N ILE A 97 -8.49 0.33 15.39
CA ILE A 97 -9.23 1.42 15.98
C ILE A 97 -9.56 1.07 17.43
N ALA A 98 -9.43 2.04 18.33
CA ALA A 98 -9.78 1.85 19.72
C ALA A 98 -10.43 3.12 20.29
N GLU A 99 -11.39 2.96 21.18
CA GLU A 99 -11.87 4.05 22.02
C GLU A 99 -11.26 3.94 23.42
N LEU A 100 -10.66 5.04 23.87
CA LEU A 100 -10.11 5.20 25.21
C LEU A 100 -10.96 6.20 26.01
N ASP A 101 -11.08 5.97 27.31
CA ASP A 101 -11.61 7.01 28.21
C ASP A 101 -10.59 8.15 28.41
N LYS A 102 -11.01 9.19 29.15
CA LYS A 102 -10.16 10.36 29.45
C LYS A 102 -8.90 10.04 30.25
N ASP A 103 -8.88 8.90 30.95
CA ASP A 103 -7.75 8.43 31.75
C ASP A 103 -6.84 7.48 30.93
N GLY A 104 -7.18 7.22 29.67
CA GLY A 104 -6.41 6.37 28.74
C GLY A 104 -6.73 4.88 28.86
N LYS A 105 -7.80 4.50 29.56
CA LYS A 105 -8.22 3.10 29.66
C LYS A 105 -9.00 2.69 28.40
N LEU A 106 -8.67 1.50 27.89
CA LEU A 106 -9.35 0.92 26.75
C LEU A 106 -10.82 0.61 27.07
N LEU A 107 -11.73 1.12 26.24
CA LEU A 107 -13.16 0.82 26.29
C LEU A 107 -13.53 -0.30 25.32
N TRP A 108 -13.08 -0.19 24.07
CA TRP A 108 -13.22 -1.22 23.02
C TRP A 108 -12.20 -1.00 21.91
N ASP A 109 -11.92 -2.04 21.14
CA ASP A 109 -11.07 -2.01 19.95
C ASP A 109 -11.61 -2.88 18.82
N HIS A 110 -11.22 -2.55 17.59
CA HIS A 110 -11.49 -3.33 16.38
C HIS A 110 -10.24 -3.39 15.50
N CYS A 111 -10.03 -4.55 14.88
CA CYS A 111 -9.00 -4.76 13.87
C CYS A 111 -9.65 -4.89 12.49
N ILE A 112 -9.07 -4.23 11.49
CA ILE A 112 -9.55 -4.22 10.11
C ILE A 112 -8.42 -4.74 9.22
N ASP A 113 -8.72 -5.80 8.47
CA ASP A 113 -7.79 -6.33 7.49
C ASP A 113 -7.74 -5.44 6.23
N LEU A 114 -6.52 -5.04 5.84
CA LEU A 114 -6.25 -4.25 4.65
C LEU A 114 -5.75 -5.11 3.47
N ASN A 115 -5.79 -6.44 3.61
CA ASN A 115 -5.47 -7.47 2.60
C ASN A 115 -4.12 -7.24 1.92
N ASP A 116 -3.08 -6.90 2.68
CA ASP A 116 -1.72 -6.66 2.18
C ASP A 116 -1.68 -5.69 0.98
N SER A 117 -2.54 -4.68 1.02
CA SER A 117 -2.65 -3.71 -0.07
C SER A 117 -1.38 -2.87 -0.18
N LYS A 118 -0.81 -2.83 -1.39
CA LYS A 118 0.44 -2.12 -1.68
C LYS A 118 0.18 -0.72 -2.19
N GLU A 119 0.83 0.27 -1.57
CA GLU A 119 0.82 1.66 -2.00
C GLU A 119 2.22 2.16 -2.37
N SER A 120 2.31 2.94 -3.44
CA SER A 120 3.60 3.52 -3.88
C SER A 120 4.17 4.56 -2.91
N LYS A 121 3.31 5.14 -2.07
CA LYS A 121 3.63 6.18 -1.09
C LYS A 121 3.00 5.84 0.25
N LEU A 122 3.60 6.37 1.31
CA LEU A 122 3.03 6.26 2.63
C LEU A 122 1.85 7.23 2.73
N ILE A 123 0.64 6.70 2.79
CA ILE A 123 -0.62 7.44 2.87
C ILE A 123 -1.47 6.94 4.04
N GLN A 124 -2.49 7.69 4.43
CA GLN A 124 -3.50 7.21 5.37
C GLN A 124 -4.59 6.48 4.60
N LYS A 125 -4.81 5.19 4.87
CA LYS A 125 -5.79 4.38 4.14
C LYS A 125 -7.20 4.48 4.72
N ILE A 126 -7.31 4.55 6.04
CA ILE A 126 -8.58 4.66 6.75
C ILE A 126 -8.85 6.13 7.04
N LYS A 127 -10.03 6.58 6.60
CA LYS A 127 -10.61 7.86 7.01
C LYS A 127 -11.76 7.59 7.97
N ALA A 128 -11.74 8.28 9.10
CA ALA A 128 -12.78 8.15 10.10
C ALA A 128 -13.61 9.41 10.24
N SER A 129 -14.87 9.23 10.58
CA SER A 129 -15.74 10.28 11.08
C SER A 129 -16.60 9.75 12.22
N VAL A 130 -17.01 10.65 13.11
CA VAL A 130 -17.86 10.32 14.26
C VAL A 130 -19.14 11.13 14.13
N VAL A 131 -20.28 10.45 14.04
CA VAL A 131 -21.59 11.09 13.92
C VAL A 131 -22.55 10.40 14.88
N SER A 132 -23.19 11.15 15.77
CA SER A 132 -24.19 10.64 16.72
C SER A 132 -23.72 9.40 17.51
N ASN A 133 -22.50 9.44 18.04
CA ASN A 133 -21.88 8.33 18.79
C ASN A 133 -21.67 7.03 17.99
N THR A 134 -21.70 7.13 16.66
CA THR A 134 -21.32 6.06 15.73
C THR A 134 -20.03 6.45 15.02
N VAL A 135 -19.08 5.53 14.99
CA VAL A 135 -17.81 5.69 14.30
C VAL A 135 -17.94 5.10 12.91
N TYR A 136 -17.66 5.89 11.89
CA TYR A 136 -17.64 5.46 10.50
C TYR A 136 -16.21 5.44 9.99
N LEU A 137 -15.83 4.33 9.38
CA LEU A 137 -14.51 4.09 8.82
C LEU A 137 -14.66 3.79 7.35
N SER A 138 -14.05 4.61 6.51
CA SER A 138 -14.10 4.49 5.07
C SER A 138 -12.70 4.28 4.51
N TYR A 139 -12.57 3.26 3.65
CA TYR A 139 -11.32 2.89 3.00
C TYR A 139 -11.59 2.23 1.65
N HIS A 140 -10.58 2.21 0.79
CA HIS A 140 -10.65 1.59 -0.53
C HIS A 140 -10.05 0.17 -0.51
N GLN A 141 -10.76 -0.79 -1.11
CA GLN A 141 -10.31 -2.17 -1.25
C GLN A 141 -10.86 -2.78 -2.57
N ASN A 142 -9.99 -3.34 -3.41
CA ASN A 142 -10.37 -4.06 -4.64
C ASN A 142 -11.36 -3.29 -5.56
N ASP A 143 -11.10 -2.01 -5.82
CA ASP A 143 -11.95 -1.08 -6.60
C ASP A 143 -13.31 -0.72 -5.96
N GLN A 144 -13.50 -1.09 -4.70
CA GLN A 144 -14.69 -0.80 -3.92
C GLN A 144 -14.35 0.14 -2.76
N ILE A 145 -15.32 0.95 -2.39
CA ILE A 145 -15.28 1.75 -1.17
C ILE A 145 -16.02 0.96 -0.11
N ILE A 146 -15.29 0.61 0.96
CA ILE A 146 -15.87 -0.05 2.13
C ILE A 146 -16.07 1.01 3.20
N THR A 147 -17.29 1.05 3.74
CA THR A 147 -17.65 1.83 4.92
C THR A 147 -18.04 0.85 6.03
N LYS A 148 -17.26 0.82 7.11
CA LYS A 148 -17.59 0.11 8.34
C LYS A 148 -18.14 1.10 9.36
N SER A 149 -19.32 0.81 9.92
CA SER A 149 -19.85 1.55 11.06
C SER A 149 -19.70 0.73 12.34
N ILE A 150 -19.32 1.39 13.42
CA ILE A 150 -19.16 0.82 14.75
C ILE A 150 -19.98 1.67 15.71
N SER A 151 -20.96 1.07 16.37
CA SER A 151 -21.85 1.75 17.30
C SER A 151 -22.03 0.95 18.59
N ASN A 152 -22.85 1.48 19.51
CA ASN A 152 -23.20 0.81 20.77
C ASN A 152 -21.96 0.40 21.59
N ASN A 153 -21.01 1.32 21.76
CA ASN A 153 -19.74 1.11 22.45
C ASN A 153 -18.95 -0.10 21.91
N GLY A 154 -18.85 -0.20 20.58
CA GLY A 154 -18.04 -1.22 19.91
C GLY A 154 -18.73 -2.57 19.71
N LYS A 155 -20.00 -2.72 20.10
CA LYS A 155 -20.71 -4.01 20.02
C LYS A 155 -21.38 -4.27 18.68
N ASP A 156 -21.87 -3.22 18.05
CA ASP A 156 -22.62 -3.32 16.80
C ASP A 156 -21.74 -2.87 15.64
N GLU A 157 -21.65 -3.73 14.63
CA GLU A 157 -20.90 -3.48 13.41
C GLU A 157 -21.81 -3.63 12.19
N ALA A 158 -21.69 -2.69 11.25
CA ALA A 158 -22.24 -2.89 9.92
C ALA A 158 -21.18 -2.56 8.87
N LEU A 159 -21.21 -3.30 7.77
CA LEU A 159 -20.31 -3.13 6.64
C LEU A 159 -21.13 -2.82 5.40
N ARG A 160 -20.80 -1.72 4.74
CA ARG A 160 -21.41 -1.30 3.48
C ARG A 160 -20.33 -1.21 2.41
N ILE A 161 -20.56 -1.92 1.31
CA ILE A 161 -19.71 -1.89 0.13
C ILE A 161 -20.39 -1.01 -0.92
N GLN A 162 -19.64 -0.07 -1.49
CA GLN A 162 -20.10 0.79 -2.56
C GLN A 162 -19.12 0.71 -3.73
N GLU A 163 -19.65 0.43 -4.92
CA GLU A 163 -18.88 0.46 -6.15
C GLU A 163 -18.85 1.87 -6.73
N ILE A 164 -17.71 2.23 -7.34
CA ILE A 164 -17.54 3.51 -8.01
C ILE A 164 -18.06 3.36 -9.45
N ILE A 165 -19.33 3.74 -9.65
CA ILE A 165 -20.01 3.60 -10.94
C ILE A 165 -19.79 4.89 -11.77
N PRO A 166 -19.49 4.78 -13.08
CA PRO A 166 -19.46 5.92 -14.00
C PRO A 166 -20.81 6.63 -14.11
N GLU A 167 -20.78 7.90 -14.52
CA GLU A 167 -21.99 8.69 -14.76
C GLU A 167 -22.81 8.14 -15.95
N ASP A 168 -22.14 7.79 -17.05
CA ASP A 168 -22.77 7.13 -18.19
C ASP A 168 -22.87 5.62 -17.96
N LYS A 169 -24.10 5.09 -18.04
CA LYS A 169 -24.40 3.67 -17.87
C LYS A 169 -23.81 2.79 -18.98
N LEU A 170 -23.47 3.36 -20.12
CA LEU A 170 -22.80 2.65 -21.22
C LEU A 170 -21.30 2.47 -20.97
N ASP A 171 -20.71 3.26 -20.08
CA ASP A 171 -19.30 3.16 -19.74
C ASP A 171 -19.04 1.95 -18.83
N LYS A 172 -18.08 1.13 -19.25
CA LYS A 172 -17.58 0.01 -18.42
C LYS A 172 -16.23 0.36 -17.83
N VAL A 173 -16.13 0.32 -16.50
CA VAL A 173 -14.86 0.48 -15.78
C VAL A 173 -13.98 -0.74 -16.05
N ARG A 174 -12.75 -0.49 -16.49
CA ARG A 174 -11.73 -1.53 -16.73
C ARG A 174 -10.63 -1.56 -15.69
N ARG A 175 -10.30 -0.39 -15.14
CA ARG A 175 -9.24 -0.23 -14.13
C ARG A 175 -9.45 1.06 -13.37
N THR A 176 -9.29 1.01 -12.06
CA THR A 176 -9.18 2.20 -11.21
C THR A 176 -7.74 2.34 -10.71
N VAL A 177 -7.23 3.57 -10.64
CA VAL A 177 -5.86 3.87 -10.21
C VAL A 177 -5.86 5.13 -9.36
N LYS A 178 -5.04 5.14 -8.30
CA LYS A 178 -4.94 6.27 -7.35
C LYS A 178 -6.33 6.70 -6.84
N SER A 179 -7.14 5.72 -6.44
CA SER A 179 -8.42 6.03 -5.81
C SER A 179 -8.18 6.41 -4.37
N GLU A 180 -8.62 7.60 -3.99
CA GLU A 180 -8.57 8.08 -2.62
C GLU A 180 -10.01 8.34 -2.12
N ILE A 181 -10.18 8.31 -0.80
CA ILE A 181 -11.39 8.74 -0.14
C ILE A 181 -11.00 9.70 0.97
N ASN A 182 -11.75 10.80 1.09
CA ASN A 182 -11.52 11.84 2.07
C ASN A 182 -12.83 12.26 2.72
N TYR A 183 -12.79 12.54 4.03
CA TYR A 183 -13.91 13.13 4.73
C TYR A 183 -14.21 14.52 4.16
N TRP A 184 -15.49 14.83 3.97
CA TRP A 184 -15.90 16.15 3.49
C TRP A 184 -16.67 16.94 4.55
N TYR A 185 -17.95 16.61 4.78
CA TYR A 185 -18.76 17.22 5.85
C TYR A 185 -19.92 16.31 6.25
N GLY A 186 -20.34 16.40 7.51
CA GLY A 186 -21.48 15.63 8.02
C GLY A 186 -21.33 14.13 7.71
N PRO A 187 -22.31 13.50 7.03
CA PRO A 187 -22.24 12.10 6.62
C PRO A 187 -21.61 11.88 5.22
N TYR A 188 -20.98 12.89 4.64
CA TYR A 188 -20.48 12.85 3.26
C TYR A 188 -18.96 12.71 3.19
N PHE A 189 -18.53 11.87 2.25
CA PHE A 189 -17.16 11.67 1.84
C PHE A 189 -17.03 11.99 0.36
N ILE A 190 -15.82 12.34 -0.06
CA ILE A 190 -15.47 12.49 -1.46
C ILE A 190 -14.52 11.35 -1.82
N ALA A 191 -14.83 10.65 -2.90
CA ALA A 191 -13.94 9.68 -3.52
C ALA A 191 -13.49 10.23 -4.87
N ASP A 192 -12.20 10.22 -5.12
CA ASP A 192 -11.61 10.71 -6.36
C ASP A 192 -10.49 9.79 -6.86
N GLY A 193 -10.17 9.90 -8.14
CA GLY A 193 -9.11 9.11 -8.75
C GLY A 193 -9.20 9.05 -10.25
N TYR A 194 -8.46 8.10 -10.84
CA TYR A 194 -8.41 7.90 -12.28
C TYR A 194 -9.00 6.55 -12.66
N GLN A 195 -9.89 6.52 -13.65
CA GLN A 195 -10.46 5.32 -14.21
C GLN A 195 -10.11 5.19 -15.69
N THR A 196 -9.79 3.98 -16.12
CA THR A 196 -9.86 3.60 -17.53
C THR A 196 -11.26 3.04 -17.79
N ILE A 197 -12.02 3.73 -18.62
CA ILE A 197 -13.37 3.32 -19.02
C ILE A 197 -13.39 2.95 -20.50
N THR A 198 -14.38 2.15 -20.90
CA THR A 198 -14.59 1.78 -22.29
C THR A 198 -16.07 1.83 -22.63
N ASN A 199 -16.38 2.55 -23.70
CA ASN A 199 -17.71 2.64 -24.29
C ASN A 199 -17.66 2.04 -25.71
N GLN A 200 -18.79 1.53 -26.20
CA GLN A 200 -18.91 1.03 -27.57
C GLN A 200 -18.85 2.16 -28.60
N GLU A 201 -19.34 3.36 -28.26
CA GLU A 201 -19.39 4.50 -29.19
C GLU A 201 -18.10 5.33 -29.15
N GLU A 202 -17.62 5.67 -27.95
CA GLU A 202 -16.45 6.55 -27.78
C GLU A 202 -15.12 5.82 -27.61
N GLY A 203 -15.15 4.48 -27.51
CA GLY A 203 -13.95 3.66 -27.33
C GLY A 203 -13.36 3.73 -25.91
N ARG A 204 -12.04 3.52 -25.79
CA ARG A 204 -11.32 3.46 -24.51
C ARG A 204 -10.72 4.81 -24.16
N ARG A 205 -11.01 5.30 -22.95
CA ARG A 205 -10.48 6.59 -22.44
C ARG A 205 -10.08 6.50 -20.97
N ASN A 206 -9.21 7.41 -20.56
CA ASN A 206 -8.86 7.61 -19.15
C ASN A 206 -9.58 8.87 -18.66
N VAL A 207 -10.31 8.74 -17.57
CA VAL A 207 -11.07 9.82 -16.96
C VAL A 207 -10.63 10.03 -15.52
N PHE A 208 -10.70 11.29 -15.08
CA PHE A 208 -10.68 11.62 -13.67
C PHE A 208 -12.12 11.61 -13.17
N PHE A 209 -12.38 10.96 -12.04
CA PHE A 209 -13.71 10.93 -11.42
C PHE A 209 -13.68 11.65 -10.07
N LEU A 210 -14.83 12.19 -9.70
CA LEU A 210 -15.09 12.79 -8.40
C LEU A 210 -16.50 12.38 -7.97
N ASN A 211 -16.61 11.55 -6.95
CA ASN A 211 -17.86 10.97 -6.47
C ASN A 211 -18.15 11.38 -5.04
N LYS A 212 -19.37 11.89 -4.82
CA LYS A 212 -19.90 12.14 -3.47
C LYS A 212 -20.46 10.85 -2.91
N ILE A 213 -19.89 10.39 -1.80
CA ILE A 213 -20.33 9.20 -1.08
C ILE A 213 -21.12 9.65 0.14
N GLN A 214 -22.35 9.17 0.25
CA GLN A 214 -23.20 9.41 1.42
C GLN A 214 -23.22 8.18 2.31
N ILE A 215 -22.81 8.37 3.56
CA ILE A 215 -23.03 7.39 4.62
C ILE A 215 -24.44 7.61 5.14
N ASN A 216 -25.32 6.63 4.94
CA ASN A 216 -26.63 6.66 5.57
C ASN A 216 -26.47 6.08 6.97
N PRO A 217 -26.85 6.83 8.03
CA PRO A 217 -26.97 6.29 9.38
C PRO A 217 -28.03 5.19 9.44
#